data_AF-A0AAJ0DD95-F1
#
_entry.id   AF-A0AAJ0DD95-F1
#
_cell.length_a   1.000
_cell.length_b   1.000
_cell.length_c   1.000
_cell.angle_alpha   90.00
_cell.angle_beta   90.00
_cell.angle_gamma   90.00
#
_symmetry.space_group_name_H-M   'P 1'
#
loop_
_entity.id
_entity.type
_entity.pdbx_description
1 polymer ?
#
loop_
_entity_poly.entity_id
_entity_poly.type
_entity_poly.pdbx_seq_one_letter_code
_entity_poly.pdbx_strand_id
1 'polypeptide(L)'
;MFATSLRRRSSFAPGIQGLQSSLGLRENNLATHDLEIPINTSPNPRNGNTTPSRRLRVLLLAPSAVSEAKLAETFERVSHFASLTGGEDVAIVFLLHPPQTSNFVSAKHLANGTEDPSTKTEGVYAYSKLQAEMIHRSDIPYVTTLPLSSLEELPALLKRHIAHLSRPPLQQKPAATSFELLQLCTANPPMAQQTAFILSDLFTDLRDLATTCTTVNSAPDSSSPSERAGLSQMSGAFDSSNGLSSQFFEANATSKLKRLRDLVGDQECCDIVDFWKEEWLLE
;
A
#
# COMPACT_ATOMS: atom_id res chain seq x y z
N MET A 1 -18.08 -20.95 10.63
CA MET A 1 -19.05 -21.48 9.65
C MET A 1 -18.59 -21.08 8.25
N PHE A 2 -19.08 -21.70 7.17
CA PHE A 2 -18.78 -21.25 5.80
C PHE A 2 -19.96 -21.42 4.85
N ALA A 3 -19.96 -20.67 3.74
CA ALA A 3 -21.06 -20.59 2.79
C ALA A 3 -21.25 -21.89 2.00
N THR A 4 -22.49 -22.39 1.92
CA THR A 4 -22.85 -23.55 1.07
C THR A 4 -22.61 -23.27 -0.41
N SER A 5 -22.74 -22.01 -0.85
CA SER A 5 -22.44 -21.57 -2.21
C SER A 5 -20.96 -21.72 -2.58
N LEU A 6 -20.05 -21.76 -1.59
CA LEU A 6 -18.62 -21.94 -1.82
C LEU A 6 -18.32 -23.28 -2.52
N ARG A 7 -19.09 -24.34 -2.24
CA ARG A 7 -18.98 -25.64 -2.94
C ARG A 7 -19.25 -25.56 -4.44
N ARG A 8 -20.06 -24.59 -4.86
CA ARG A 8 -20.39 -24.38 -6.27
C ARG A 8 -19.32 -23.58 -7.01
N ARG A 9 -18.41 -22.92 -6.28
CA ARG A 9 -17.32 -22.14 -6.86
C ARG A 9 -16.16 -23.07 -7.18
N SER A 10 -15.99 -23.34 -8.47
CA SER A 10 -15.00 -24.29 -8.98
C SER A 10 -13.57 -24.02 -8.48
N SER A 11 -13.19 -22.75 -8.29
CA SER A 11 -11.89 -22.33 -7.77
C SER A 11 -11.62 -22.70 -6.31
N PHE A 12 -12.66 -22.96 -5.50
CA PHE A 12 -12.52 -23.25 -4.07
C PHE A 12 -13.07 -24.62 -3.66
N ALA A 13 -13.87 -25.25 -4.52
CA ALA A 13 -14.50 -26.55 -4.26
C ALA A 13 -13.51 -27.63 -3.75
N PRO A 14 -12.29 -27.77 -4.28
CA PRO A 14 -11.33 -28.78 -3.80
C PRO A 14 -10.83 -28.55 -2.37
N GLY A 15 -10.75 -27.28 -1.93
CA GLY A 15 -10.18 -26.91 -0.62
C GLY A 15 -11.16 -27.04 0.55
N ILE A 16 -12.46 -27.27 0.30
CA ILE A 16 -13.50 -27.21 1.32
C ILE A 16 -13.38 -28.32 2.37
N GLN A 17 -13.04 -29.54 1.96
CA GLN A 17 -12.83 -30.63 2.91
C GLN A 17 -11.67 -30.32 3.87
N GLY A 18 -10.59 -29.73 3.35
CA GLY A 18 -9.46 -29.27 4.16
C GLY A 18 -9.87 -28.22 5.19
N LEU A 19 -10.75 -27.28 4.83
CA LEU A 19 -11.27 -26.25 5.74
C LEU A 19 -12.13 -26.84 6.86
N GLN A 20 -12.96 -27.84 6.58
CA GLN A 20 -13.78 -28.51 7.58
C GLN A 20 -12.91 -29.22 8.63
N SER A 21 -11.92 -29.98 8.18
CA SER A 21 -11.05 -30.77 9.06
C SER A 21 -10.07 -29.90 9.88
N SER A 22 -9.52 -28.84 9.28
CA SER A 22 -8.41 -28.07 9.89
C SER A 22 -8.85 -26.88 10.76
N LEU A 23 -10.02 -26.30 10.45
CA LEU A 23 -10.58 -25.13 11.13
C LEU A 23 -11.91 -25.43 11.84
N GLY A 24 -12.40 -26.68 11.76
CA GLY A 24 -13.65 -27.11 12.40
C GLY A 24 -14.88 -26.37 11.86
N LEU A 25 -14.82 -25.85 10.63
CA LEU A 25 -15.88 -25.03 10.06
C LEU A 25 -17.07 -25.89 9.67
N ARG A 26 -18.26 -25.52 10.16
CA ARG A 26 -19.54 -26.11 9.73
C ARG A 26 -20.12 -25.31 8.56
N GLU A 27 -20.80 -26.00 7.66
CA GLU A 27 -21.56 -25.36 6.58
C GLU A 27 -22.73 -24.57 7.14
N ASN A 28 -22.93 -23.38 6.60
CA ASN A 28 -24.10 -22.56 6.87
C ASN A 28 -24.45 -21.72 5.63
N ASN A 29 -25.66 -21.19 5.58
CA ASN A 29 -26.03 -20.23 4.57
C ASN A 29 -25.53 -18.83 4.97
N LEU A 30 -24.30 -18.49 4.56
CA LEU A 30 -23.74 -17.17 4.76
C LEU A 30 -24.08 -16.31 3.54
N ALA A 31 -25.06 -15.43 3.68
CA ALA A 31 -25.50 -14.56 2.60
C ALA A 31 -24.47 -13.45 2.27
N THR A 32 -23.62 -13.09 3.22
CA THR A 32 -22.83 -11.85 3.15
C THR A 32 -21.31 -12.05 3.08
N HIS A 33 -20.81 -13.25 3.37
CA HIS A 33 -19.38 -13.58 3.39
C HIS A 33 -19.17 -15.09 3.16
N ASP A 34 -17.95 -15.51 2.85
CA ASP A 34 -17.67 -16.91 2.50
C ASP A 34 -17.31 -17.77 3.72
N LEU A 35 -16.50 -17.25 4.66
CA LEU A 35 -16.12 -17.95 5.90
C LEU A 35 -16.31 -17.07 7.13
N GLU A 36 -16.65 -17.69 8.25
CA GLU A 36 -16.77 -17.06 9.57
C GLU A 36 -15.98 -17.87 10.59
N ILE A 37 -14.99 -17.28 11.25
CA ILE A 37 -14.06 -18.00 12.12
C ILE A 37 -14.00 -17.30 13.48
N PRO A 38 -14.20 -18.02 14.60
CA PRO A 38 -14.08 -17.41 15.92
C PRO A 38 -12.63 -16.98 16.20
N ILE A 39 -12.43 -15.76 16.69
CA ILE A 39 -11.10 -15.23 17.07
C ILE A 39 -10.82 -15.54 18.53
N ASN A 40 -11.73 -15.12 19.42
CA ASN A 40 -11.62 -15.34 20.86
C ASN A 40 -12.89 -16.01 21.39
N THR A 41 -12.73 -16.96 22.31
CA THR A 41 -13.83 -17.56 23.07
C THR A 41 -13.83 -16.98 24.48
N SER A 42 -14.96 -16.41 24.88
CA SER A 42 -15.17 -15.94 26.25
C SER A 42 -16.13 -16.88 26.96
N PRO A 43 -15.84 -17.35 28.19
CA PRO A 43 -16.78 -18.14 28.96
C PRO A 43 -17.98 -17.27 29.32
N ASN A 44 -19.18 -17.72 28.95
CA ASN A 44 -20.41 -17.03 29.31
C ASN A 44 -20.62 -17.11 30.82
N PRO A 45 -20.67 -15.97 31.54
CA PRO A 45 -20.72 -15.96 33.01
C PRO A 45 -21.99 -16.58 33.59
N ARG A 46 -23.06 -16.74 32.80
CA ARG A 46 -24.33 -17.34 33.27
C ARG A 46 -24.40 -18.86 33.12
N ASN A 47 -23.62 -19.46 32.21
CA ASN A 47 -23.86 -20.84 31.76
C ASN A 47 -22.58 -21.69 31.75
N GLY A 48 -21.40 -21.08 31.92
CA GLY A 48 -20.11 -21.77 31.74
C GLY A 48 -19.77 -22.12 30.28
N ASN A 49 -20.73 -22.03 29.36
CA ASN A 49 -20.52 -22.29 27.93
C ASN A 49 -19.64 -21.22 27.29
N THR A 50 -18.63 -21.63 26.52
CA THR A 50 -17.76 -20.72 25.78
C THR A 50 -18.47 -20.18 24.54
N THR A 51 -18.68 -18.87 24.50
CA THR A 51 -19.23 -18.19 23.31
C THR A 51 -18.14 -17.36 22.65
N PRO A 52 -17.99 -17.42 21.32
CA PRO A 52 -17.01 -16.59 20.63
C PRO A 52 -17.42 -15.12 20.74
N SER A 53 -16.56 -14.29 21.36
CA SER A 53 -16.82 -12.86 21.54
C SER A 53 -16.51 -12.04 20.30
N ARG A 54 -15.57 -12.51 19.47
CA ARG A 54 -15.18 -11.91 18.20
C ARG A 54 -15.09 -12.96 17.10
N ARG A 55 -15.44 -12.57 15.88
CA ARG A 55 -15.47 -13.45 14.71
C ARG A 55 -14.88 -12.77 13.49
N LEU A 56 -13.88 -13.40 12.90
CA LEU A 56 -13.31 -13.03 11.62
C LEU A 56 -14.26 -13.46 10.51
N ARG A 57 -14.68 -12.52 9.67
CA ARG A 57 -15.41 -12.80 8.43
C ARG A 57 -14.44 -12.73 7.27
N VAL A 58 -14.54 -13.69 6.35
CA VAL A 58 -13.62 -13.81 5.22
C VAL A 58 -14.40 -13.84 3.93
N LEU A 59 -13.97 -13.02 2.98
CA LEU A 59 -14.38 -13.07 1.58
C LEU A 59 -13.31 -13.78 0.77
N LEU A 60 -13.68 -14.81 0.01
CA LEU A 60 -12.76 -15.55 -0.85
C LEU A 60 -12.91 -15.04 -2.28
N LEU A 61 -11.83 -14.56 -2.88
CA LEU A 61 -11.77 -14.08 -4.26
C LEU A 61 -10.76 -14.89 -5.07
N ALA A 62 -11.00 -14.98 -6.37
CA ALA A 62 -10.11 -15.63 -7.34
C ALA A 62 -10.01 -14.70 -8.57
N PRO A 63 -9.09 -14.93 -9.52
CA PRO A 63 -8.86 -14.01 -10.63
C PRO A 63 -10.12 -13.74 -11.46
N SER A 64 -11.01 -14.74 -11.57
CA SER A 64 -12.31 -14.60 -12.24
C SER A 64 -13.24 -13.53 -11.65
N ALA A 65 -13.08 -13.16 -10.38
CA ALA A 65 -13.84 -12.09 -9.74
C ALA A 65 -13.40 -10.68 -10.21
N VAL A 66 -12.17 -10.56 -10.71
CA VAL A 66 -11.60 -9.28 -11.20
C VAL A 66 -11.71 -9.16 -12.72
N SER A 67 -12.41 -10.09 -13.37
CA SER A 67 -12.77 -9.96 -14.79
C SER A 67 -13.64 -8.72 -14.99
N GLU A 68 -13.47 -8.03 -16.12
CA GLU A 68 -14.15 -6.74 -16.37
C GLU A 68 -15.67 -6.83 -16.21
N ALA A 69 -16.27 -7.94 -16.64
CA ALA A 69 -17.70 -8.19 -16.51
C ALA A 69 -18.19 -8.33 -15.06
N LYS A 70 -17.32 -8.71 -14.12
CA LYS A 70 -17.68 -8.99 -12.71
C LYS A 70 -17.07 -8.01 -11.71
N LEU A 71 -16.26 -7.07 -12.20
CA LEU A 71 -15.49 -6.17 -11.35
C LEU A 71 -16.41 -5.28 -10.52
N ALA A 72 -17.42 -4.67 -11.14
CA ALA A 72 -18.40 -3.82 -10.46
C ALA A 72 -19.17 -4.57 -9.37
N GLU A 73 -19.72 -5.74 -9.69
CA GLU A 73 -20.44 -6.60 -8.73
C GLU A 73 -19.52 -7.04 -7.58
N THR A 74 -18.25 -7.32 -7.87
CA THR A 74 -17.26 -7.69 -6.86
C THR A 74 -16.99 -6.54 -5.90
N PHE A 75 -16.89 -5.31 -6.39
CA PHE A 75 -16.72 -4.13 -5.54
C PHE A 75 -17.95 -3.81 -4.71
N GLU A 76 -19.16 -3.95 -5.26
CA GLU A 76 -20.39 -3.83 -4.45
C GLU A 76 -20.41 -4.87 -3.34
N ARG A 77 -20.02 -6.11 -3.65
CA ARG A 77 -19.90 -7.17 -2.65
C ARG A 77 -18.84 -6.87 -1.59
N VAL A 78 -17.68 -6.34 -1.97
CA VAL A 78 -16.61 -5.93 -1.03
C VAL A 78 -17.07 -4.77 -0.15
N SER A 79 -17.72 -3.76 -0.73
CA SER A 79 -18.24 -2.60 0.01
C SER A 79 -19.30 -3.03 1.03
N HIS A 80 -20.29 -3.81 0.59
CA HIS A 80 -21.28 -4.39 1.49
C HIS A 80 -20.63 -5.25 2.57
N PHE A 81 -19.68 -6.12 2.21
CA PHE A 81 -18.93 -6.95 3.15
C PHE A 81 -18.20 -6.13 4.22
N ALA A 82 -17.49 -5.06 3.83
CA ALA A 82 -16.79 -4.17 4.74
C ALA A 82 -17.75 -3.40 5.66
N SER A 83 -18.91 -2.99 5.14
CA SER A 83 -19.91 -2.22 5.89
C SER A 83 -20.53 -2.99 7.06
N LEU A 84 -20.55 -4.34 7.02
CA LEU A 84 -21.16 -5.18 8.05
C LEU A 84 -20.58 -4.96 9.46
N THR A 85 -19.30 -4.60 9.52
CA THR A 85 -18.55 -4.36 10.77
C THR A 85 -17.71 -3.09 10.69
N GLY A 86 -17.97 -2.21 9.73
CA GLY A 86 -17.17 -1.00 9.54
C GLY A 86 -15.69 -1.28 9.23
N GLY A 87 -15.38 -2.43 8.63
CA GLY A 87 -14.00 -2.85 8.35
C GLY A 87 -13.30 -3.61 9.48
N GLU A 88 -13.94 -3.82 10.63
CA GLU A 88 -13.36 -4.62 11.72
C GLU A 88 -13.56 -6.13 11.51
N ASP A 89 -12.57 -6.93 11.89
CA ASP A 89 -12.62 -8.39 11.85
C ASP A 89 -13.09 -8.94 10.48
N VAL A 90 -12.67 -8.28 9.40
CA VAL A 90 -12.90 -8.71 8.01
C VAL A 90 -11.58 -8.88 7.28
N ALA A 91 -11.51 -9.90 6.42
CA ALA A 91 -10.38 -10.12 5.53
C ALA A 91 -10.87 -10.60 4.16
N ILE A 92 -10.16 -10.19 3.11
CA ILE A 92 -10.29 -10.79 1.78
C ILE A 92 -9.14 -11.75 1.61
N VAL A 93 -9.40 -12.99 1.20
CA VAL A 93 -8.36 -13.93 0.79
C VAL A 93 -8.44 -14.09 -0.72
N PHE A 94 -7.35 -13.77 -1.41
CA PHE A 94 -7.27 -13.79 -2.86
C PHE A 94 -6.42 -14.96 -3.34
N LEU A 95 -7.02 -15.91 -4.04
CA LEU A 95 -6.34 -17.08 -4.61
C LEU A 95 -5.57 -16.69 -5.87
N LEU A 96 -4.24 -16.76 -5.82
CA LEU A 96 -3.35 -16.45 -6.93
C LEU A 96 -3.39 -17.56 -7.99
N HIS A 97 -3.33 -18.83 -7.55
CA HIS A 97 -3.32 -19.98 -8.45
C HIS A 97 -4.59 -20.81 -8.27
N PRO A 98 -5.68 -20.50 -8.98
CA PRO A 98 -6.86 -21.33 -8.94
C PRO A 98 -6.56 -22.73 -9.52
N PRO A 99 -7.09 -23.81 -8.92
CA PRO A 99 -6.95 -25.14 -9.48
C PRO A 99 -7.55 -25.16 -10.90
N GLN A 100 -6.84 -25.75 -11.86
CA GLN A 100 -7.32 -25.88 -13.23
C GLN A 100 -8.58 -26.76 -13.24
N THR A 101 -9.73 -26.13 -13.36
CA THR A 101 -10.98 -26.87 -13.43
C THR A 101 -11.11 -27.41 -14.85
N SER A 102 -10.84 -28.69 -15.02
CA SER A 102 -11.02 -29.44 -16.26
C SER A 102 -12.44 -29.25 -16.79
N ASN A 103 -12.63 -28.37 -17.76
CA ASN A 103 -13.76 -28.36 -18.70
C ASN A 103 -13.29 -27.57 -19.92
N PHE A 104 -12.73 -28.30 -20.89
CA PHE A 104 -12.14 -27.81 -22.14
C PHE A 104 -10.73 -27.22 -22.05
N VAL A 105 -9.73 -28.10 -22.12
CA VAL A 105 -8.36 -27.72 -22.50
C VAL A 105 -8.39 -27.55 -24.03
N SER A 106 -8.23 -26.32 -24.51
CA SER A 106 -8.05 -26.08 -25.96
C SER A 106 -6.90 -26.95 -26.47
N ALA A 107 -7.03 -27.56 -27.65
CA ALA A 107 -6.00 -28.43 -28.24
C ALA A 107 -4.61 -27.76 -28.30
N LYS A 108 -4.58 -26.42 -28.31
CA LYS A 108 -3.36 -25.60 -28.22
C LYS A 108 -2.60 -25.75 -26.89
N HIS A 109 -3.30 -25.97 -25.77
CA HIS A 109 -2.70 -26.21 -24.45
C HIS A 109 -2.22 -27.65 -24.25
N LEU A 110 -2.79 -28.62 -24.99
CA LEU A 110 -2.37 -30.02 -24.90
C LEU A 110 -1.05 -30.28 -25.66
N ALA A 111 -0.78 -29.50 -26.71
CA ALA A 111 0.45 -29.62 -27.51
C ALA A 111 1.70 -29.06 -26.79
N ASN A 112 1.51 -28.11 -25.88
CA ASN A 112 2.56 -27.51 -25.07
C ASN A 112 2.44 -28.03 -23.64
N GLY A 113 2.88 -29.28 -23.40
CA GLY A 113 2.83 -29.99 -22.11
C GLY A 113 3.72 -29.40 -21.00
N THR A 114 3.67 -28.10 -20.79
CA THR A 114 4.34 -27.35 -19.73
C THR A 114 3.27 -26.55 -19.00
N GLU A 115 3.25 -26.61 -17.66
CA GLU A 115 2.48 -25.70 -16.82
C GLU A 115 2.63 -24.28 -17.37
N ASP A 116 1.57 -23.72 -17.91
CA ASP A 116 1.67 -22.46 -18.65
C ASP A 116 1.95 -21.33 -17.65
N PRO A 117 3.15 -20.69 -17.69
CA PRO A 117 3.51 -19.61 -16.76
C PRO A 117 2.55 -18.42 -16.86
N SER A 118 1.74 -18.35 -17.92
CA SER A 118 0.66 -17.40 -18.16
C SER A 118 -0.39 -17.37 -17.05
N THR A 119 -0.73 -18.52 -16.45
CA THR A 119 -1.75 -18.60 -15.39
C THR A 119 -1.25 -18.10 -14.04
N LYS A 120 0.06 -18.29 -13.76
CA LYS A 120 0.71 -17.77 -12.55
C LYS A 120 0.83 -16.25 -12.59
N THR A 121 1.18 -15.70 -13.76
CA THR A 121 1.22 -14.26 -13.98
C THR A 121 -0.16 -13.62 -13.99
N GLU A 122 -1.19 -14.31 -14.51
CA GLU A 122 -2.58 -13.84 -14.50
C GLU A 122 -3.11 -13.64 -13.07
N GLY A 123 -2.81 -14.56 -12.15
CA GLY A 123 -3.22 -14.45 -10.75
C GLY A 123 -2.64 -13.24 -10.02
N VAL A 124 -1.34 -13.01 -10.19
CA VAL A 124 -0.64 -11.85 -9.64
C VAL A 124 -1.14 -10.56 -10.29
N TYR A 125 -1.36 -10.56 -11.61
CA TYR A 125 -1.93 -9.41 -12.31
C TYR A 125 -3.33 -9.06 -11.82
N ALA A 126 -4.21 -10.06 -11.65
CA ALA A 126 -5.56 -9.86 -11.13
C ALA A 126 -5.55 -9.36 -9.68
N TYR A 127 -4.64 -9.85 -8.84
CA TYR A 127 -4.43 -9.34 -7.49
C TYR A 127 -3.99 -7.87 -7.51
N SER A 128 -3.00 -7.53 -8.33
CA SER A 128 -2.52 -6.15 -8.47
C SER A 128 -3.61 -5.21 -8.98
N LYS A 129 -4.41 -5.66 -9.95
CA LYS A 129 -5.58 -4.91 -10.44
C LYS A 129 -6.59 -4.67 -9.33
N LEU A 130 -6.92 -5.70 -8.54
CA LEU A 130 -7.80 -5.54 -7.38
C LEU A 130 -7.25 -4.50 -6.38
N GLN A 131 -5.96 -4.58 -6.03
CA GLN A 131 -5.34 -3.63 -5.11
C GLN A 131 -5.37 -2.19 -5.65
N ALA A 132 -5.01 -2.01 -6.93
CA ALA A 132 -5.02 -0.69 -7.56
C ALA A 132 -6.42 -0.06 -7.54
N GLU A 133 -7.44 -0.83 -7.94
CA GLU A 133 -8.83 -0.38 -7.91
C GLU A 133 -9.33 -0.10 -6.48
N MET A 134 -8.95 -0.91 -5.49
CA MET A 134 -9.31 -0.67 -4.08
C MET A 134 -8.70 0.63 -3.53
N ILE A 135 -7.47 0.98 -3.92
CA ILE A 135 -6.80 2.22 -3.47
C ILE A 135 -7.55 3.47 -3.94
N HIS A 136 -8.21 3.41 -5.10
CA HIS A 136 -8.97 4.53 -5.64
C HIS A 136 -10.39 4.67 -5.05
N ARG A 137 -10.83 3.72 -4.20
CA ARG A 137 -12.19 3.64 -3.67
C ARG A 137 -12.25 4.07 -2.22
N SER A 138 -12.46 5.36 -1.99
CA SER A 138 -12.63 5.94 -0.65
C SER A 138 -13.94 5.53 0.04
N ASP A 139 -14.89 4.95 -0.70
CA ASP A 139 -16.16 4.41 -0.19
C ASP A 139 -16.00 3.06 0.51
N ILE A 140 -14.87 2.37 0.31
CA ILE A 140 -14.60 1.06 0.91
C ILE A 140 -13.65 1.25 2.09
N PRO A 141 -14.07 0.91 3.33
CA PRO A 141 -13.17 0.88 4.48
C PRO A 141 -11.94 0.00 4.18
N TYR A 142 -10.79 0.32 4.77
CA TYR A 142 -9.57 -0.47 4.54
C TYR A 142 -9.77 -1.93 4.97
N VAL A 143 -9.87 -2.85 4.00
CA VAL A 143 -9.99 -4.29 4.24
C VAL A 143 -8.67 -4.98 3.91
N THR A 144 -8.16 -5.77 4.85
CA THR A 144 -6.91 -6.52 4.63
C THR A 144 -7.11 -7.58 3.56
N THR A 145 -6.32 -7.52 2.49
CA THR A 145 -6.29 -8.55 1.45
C THR A 145 -5.08 -9.45 1.64
N LEU A 146 -5.31 -10.75 1.73
CA LEU A 146 -4.31 -11.77 1.97
C LEU A 146 -4.11 -12.59 0.69
N PRO A 147 -2.94 -12.51 0.04
CA PRO A 147 -2.65 -13.34 -1.12
C PRO A 147 -2.47 -14.81 -0.69
N LEU A 148 -3.05 -15.72 -1.46
CA LEU A 148 -3.02 -17.15 -1.22
C LEU A 148 -2.45 -17.87 -2.46
N SER A 149 -1.28 -18.49 -2.32
CA SER A 149 -0.61 -19.17 -3.42
C SER A 149 -1.26 -20.50 -3.79
N SER A 150 -1.71 -21.27 -2.80
CA SER A 150 -2.38 -22.56 -2.98
C SER A 150 -3.52 -22.72 -1.97
N LEU A 151 -4.58 -23.43 -2.36
CA LEU A 151 -5.72 -23.72 -1.47
C LEU A 151 -5.31 -24.50 -0.21
N GLU A 152 -4.27 -25.32 -0.28
CA GLU A 152 -3.79 -26.13 0.85
C GLU A 152 -3.22 -25.26 1.99
N GLU A 153 -2.72 -24.07 1.65
CA GLU A 153 -2.13 -23.13 2.61
C GLU A 153 -3.19 -22.28 3.35
N LEU A 154 -4.44 -22.30 2.87
CA LEU A 154 -5.52 -21.47 3.39
C LEU A 154 -5.72 -21.61 4.91
N PRO A 155 -5.77 -22.83 5.49
CA PRO A 155 -5.89 -22.99 6.93
C PRO A 155 -4.73 -22.38 7.71
N ALA A 156 -3.50 -22.54 7.20
CA ALA A 156 -2.30 -22.01 7.86
C ALA A 156 -2.27 -20.48 7.81
N LEU A 157 -2.62 -19.90 6.65
CA LEU A 157 -2.73 -18.45 6.46
C LEU A 157 -3.79 -17.84 7.39
N LEU A 158 -4.98 -18.45 7.48
CA LEU A 158 -6.06 -17.97 8.35
C LEU A 158 -5.67 -18.09 9.83
N LYS A 159 -5.04 -19.19 10.26
CA LYS A 159 -4.55 -19.34 11.64
C LYS A 159 -3.51 -18.28 11.98
N ARG A 160 -2.57 -18.00 11.07
CA ARG A 160 -1.58 -16.93 11.25
C ARG A 160 -2.23 -15.56 11.36
N HIS A 161 -3.20 -15.27 10.52
CA HIS A 161 -3.92 -14.00 10.55
C HIS A 161 -4.75 -13.84 11.83
N ILE A 162 -5.49 -14.88 12.26
CA ILE A 162 -6.21 -14.88 13.53
C ILE A 162 -5.25 -14.67 14.70
N ALA A 163 -4.12 -15.38 14.72
CA ALA A 163 -3.09 -15.20 15.75
C ALA A 163 -2.51 -13.78 15.74
N HIS A 164 -2.52 -13.07 14.61
CA HIS A 164 -2.16 -11.66 14.54
C HIS A 164 -3.26 -10.76 15.12
N LEU A 165 -4.53 -10.99 14.77
CA LEU A 165 -5.68 -10.24 15.29
C LEU A 165 -5.89 -10.44 16.80
N SER A 166 -5.51 -11.60 17.34
CA SER A 166 -5.58 -11.91 18.77
C SER A 166 -4.43 -11.30 19.58
N ARG A 167 -3.40 -10.74 18.94
CA ARG A 167 -2.33 -10.04 19.67
C ARG A 167 -2.92 -8.75 20.25
N PRO A 168 -2.57 -8.40 21.50
CA PRO A 168 -2.85 -7.05 21.97
C PRO A 168 -2.19 -6.08 20.99
N PRO A 169 -2.83 -4.94 20.67
CA PRO A 169 -2.21 -3.93 19.83
C PRO A 169 -0.87 -3.60 20.49
N LEU A 170 0.22 -3.97 19.81
CA LEU A 170 1.52 -3.43 20.15
C LEU A 170 1.32 -1.93 20.08
N GLN A 171 1.53 -1.21 21.18
CA GLN A 171 1.65 0.23 21.12
C GLN A 171 2.80 0.48 20.15
N GLN A 172 2.47 0.71 18.88
CA GLN A 172 3.42 1.16 17.89
C GLN A 172 3.78 2.55 18.36
N LYS A 173 4.83 2.63 19.17
CA LYS A 173 5.50 3.89 19.42
C LYS A 173 5.91 4.38 18.02
N PRO A 174 5.47 5.56 17.57
CA PRO A 174 5.92 6.09 16.29
C PRO A 174 7.44 5.99 16.27
N ALA A 175 7.99 5.27 15.30
CA ALA A 175 9.44 5.04 15.23
C ALA A 175 10.19 6.37 15.08
N ALA A 176 9.53 7.37 14.48
CA ALA A 176 9.93 8.76 14.46
C ALA A 176 8.68 9.66 14.41
N THR A 177 8.73 10.81 15.05
CA THR A 177 7.78 11.91 14.87
C THR A 177 8.05 12.62 13.53
N SER A 178 7.06 13.35 12.99
CA SER A 178 7.27 14.18 11.80
C SER A 178 8.42 15.20 11.97
N PHE A 179 8.63 15.66 13.20
CA PHE A 179 9.75 16.53 13.55
C PHE A 179 11.10 15.80 13.49
N GLU A 180 11.19 14.57 14.01
CA GLU A 180 12.39 13.75 13.91
C GLU A 180 12.70 13.38 12.44
N LEU A 181 11.68 13.19 11.60
CA LEU A 181 11.87 13.00 10.16
C LEU A 181 12.40 14.25 9.46
N LEU A 182 11.88 15.43 9.82
CA LEU A 182 12.40 16.70 9.30
C LEU A 182 13.90 16.86 9.63
N GLN A 183 14.34 16.38 10.79
CA GLN A 183 15.75 16.44 11.17
C GLN A 183 16.67 15.59 10.27
N LEU A 184 16.11 14.64 9.52
CA LEU A 184 16.84 13.79 8.58
C LEU A 184 16.88 14.37 7.15
N CYS A 185 16.16 15.46 6.88
CA CYS A 185 16.12 16.12 5.57
C CYS A 185 17.35 17.02 5.33
N THR A 186 18.55 16.45 5.45
CA THR A 186 19.85 17.13 5.24
C THR A 186 20.92 16.10 4.84
N ALA A 187 22.01 16.55 4.19
CA ALA A 187 23.01 15.70 3.55
C ALA A 187 23.88 14.82 4.49
N ASN A 188 23.71 14.93 5.82
CA ASN A 188 24.41 14.29 6.96
C ASN A 188 25.43 15.21 7.65
N PRO A 189 25.44 15.31 9.00
CA PRO A 189 24.61 14.58 10.00
C PRO A 189 23.18 15.13 10.13
N PRO A 190 22.27 14.47 10.89
CA PRO A 190 20.94 15.01 11.18
C PRO A 190 21.00 16.43 11.72
N MET A 191 20.14 17.32 11.21
CA MET A 191 20.17 18.73 11.57
C MET A 191 19.81 18.93 13.05
N ALA A 192 20.38 19.99 13.64
CA ALA A 192 20.09 20.37 15.01
C ALA A 192 18.59 20.69 15.18
N GLN A 193 18.08 20.49 16.39
CA GLN A 193 16.68 20.75 16.72
C GLN A 193 16.27 22.21 16.42
N GLN A 194 17.18 23.15 16.63
CA GLN A 194 16.96 24.57 16.34
C GLN A 194 16.77 24.82 14.84
N THR A 195 17.61 24.20 14.01
CA THR A 195 17.51 24.25 12.54
C THR A 195 16.16 23.69 12.06
N ALA A 196 15.71 22.57 12.63
CA ALA A 196 14.40 22.00 12.32
C ALA A 196 13.22 22.90 12.74
N PHE A 197 13.30 23.59 13.88
CA PHE A 197 12.30 24.60 14.26
C PHE A 197 12.25 25.78 13.30
N ILE A 198 13.43 26.28 12.90
CA ILE A 198 13.54 27.37 11.91
C ILE A 198 12.91 26.94 10.59
N LEU A 199 13.14 25.70 10.14
CA LEU A 199 12.50 25.18 8.93
C LEU A 199 10.97 25.11 9.09
N SER A 200 10.45 24.61 10.22
CA SER A 200 9.00 24.55 10.43
C SER A 200 8.33 25.93 10.53
N ASP A 201 9.08 26.97 10.92
CA ASP A 201 8.58 28.35 10.97
C ASP A 201 8.66 29.06 9.61
N LEU A 202 9.66 28.73 8.79
CA LEU A 202 9.89 29.36 7.48
C LEU A 202 9.08 28.72 6.34
N PHE A 203 8.76 27.43 6.46
CA PHE A 203 8.09 26.64 5.43
C PHE A 203 6.78 26.07 5.95
N THR A 204 5.72 26.20 5.16
CA THR A 204 4.37 25.77 5.58
C THR A 204 4.22 24.25 5.57
N ASP A 205 4.96 23.57 4.70
CA ASP A 205 4.99 22.12 4.58
C ASP A 205 6.29 21.65 3.87
N LEU A 206 6.52 20.34 3.84
CA LEU A 206 7.68 19.74 3.18
C LEU A 206 7.72 19.99 1.66
N ARG A 207 6.56 20.20 1.02
CA ARG A 207 6.50 20.49 -0.42
C ARG A 207 6.98 21.91 -0.69
N ASP A 208 6.61 22.89 0.12
CA ASP A 208 7.13 24.27 0.06
C ASP A 208 8.64 24.31 0.27
N LEU A 209 9.17 23.52 1.21
CA LEU A 209 10.62 23.35 1.41
C LEU A 209 11.29 22.76 0.17
N ALA A 210 10.83 21.59 -0.30
CA ALA A 210 11.44 20.89 -1.43
C ALA A 210 11.40 21.72 -2.72
N THR A 211 10.26 22.37 -3.01
CA THR A 211 10.12 23.26 -4.16
C THR A 211 11.02 24.48 -4.04
N THR A 212 11.15 25.08 -2.84
CA THR A 212 12.07 26.21 -2.63
C THR A 212 13.54 25.81 -2.83
N CYS A 213 13.96 24.64 -2.34
CA CYS A 213 15.33 24.14 -2.50
C CYS A 213 15.68 23.77 -3.96
N THR A 214 14.71 23.30 -4.74
CA THR A 214 14.90 22.85 -6.13
C THR A 214 14.68 23.96 -7.18
N THR A 215 13.82 24.95 -6.89
CA THR A 215 13.52 26.06 -7.82
C THR A 215 14.66 27.07 -7.90
N VAL A 216 15.41 27.25 -6.82
CA VAL A 216 16.52 28.21 -6.80
C VAL A 216 17.74 27.58 -7.45
N ASN A 217 17.84 27.76 -8.77
CA ASN A 217 19.04 27.49 -9.55
C ASN A 217 20.06 28.62 -9.34
N SER A 218 20.41 28.90 -8.09
CA SER A 218 21.66 29.57 -7.79
C SER A 218 22.69 28.48 -7.71
N ALA A 219 23.63 28.46 -8.66
CA ALA A 219 24.94 27.91 -8.42
C ALA A 219 25.72 28.93 -7.57
N PRO A 220 25.96 28.69 -6.27
CA PRO A 220 27.14 29.22 -5.62
C PRO A 220 28.21 28.13 -5.70
N ASP A 221 29.34 28.47 -6.31
CA ASP A 221 30.64 27.84 -6.16
C ASP A 221 30.65 26.41 -5.58
N SER A 222 30.37 25.44 -6.46
CA SER A 222 30.84 24.07 -6.30
C SER A 222 32.32 24.11 -5.95
N SER A 223 32.70 23.56 -4.79
CA SER A 223 34.09 23.40 -4.37
C SER A 223 34.83 22.27 -5.12
N SER A 224 34.32 21.83 -6.27
CA SER A 224 34.96 20.81 -7.10
C SER A 224 35.70 21.44 -8.30
N PRO A 225 37.03 21.25 -8.44
CA PRO A 225 37.82 21.78 -9.56
C PRO A 225 37.51 21.15 -10.93
N SER A 226 36.59 20.20 -11.02
CA SER A 226 36.41 19.35 -12.22
C SER A 226 35.32 19.79 -13.20
N GLU A 227 34.50 20.81 -12.91
CA GLU A 227 33.36 21.19 -13.78
C GLU A 227 33.62 22.39 -14.72
N ARG A 228 34.88 22.84 -14.89
CA ARG A 228 35.20 24.01 -15.74
C ARG A 228 35.37 23.74 -17.23
N ALA A 229 35.01 22.57 -17.74
CA ALA A 229 35.11 22.26 -19.17
C ALA A 229 33.89 21.48 -19.66
N GLY A 230 32.80 22.16 -20.03
CA GLY A 230 31.67 21.41 -20.62
C GLY A 230 30.45 22.14 -21.14
N LEU A 231 30.22 23.43 -20.83
CA LEU A 231 28.98 24.10 -21.24
C LEU A 231 29.24 25.38 -22.02
N SER A 232 29.72 25.20 -23.25
CA SER A 232 29.54 26.19 -24.31
C SER A 232 28.88 25.45 -25.47
N GLN A 233 27.76 26.01 -25.94
CA GLN A 233 26.86 25.50 -27.00
C GLN A 233 25.79 24.53 -26.53
N MET A 234 24.60 25.07 -26.25
CA MET A 234 23.38 24.78 -27.02
C MET A 234 22.24 25.68 -26.51
N SER A 235 22.19 26.89 -27.06
CA SER A 235 21.03 27.77 -26.97
C SER A 235 20.01 27.32 -28.02
N GLY A 236 18.88 26.76 -27.59
CA GLY A 236 17.79 26.35 -28.47
C GLY A 236 16.44 26.71 -27.84
N ALA A 237 15.74 27.62 -28.51
CA ALA A 237 14.50 28.26 -28.08
C ALA A 237 13.38 27.28 -27.69
N PHE A 238 12.73 27.55 -26.55
CA PHE A 238 11.33 27.18 -26.34
C PHE A 238 10.57 28.28 -25.58
N ASP A 239 9.27 28.25 -25.85
CA ASP A 239 8.27 29.31 -25.88
C ASP A 239 8.07 30.19 -24.63
N SER A 240 7.76 31.46 -24.90
CA SER A 240 7.47 32.51 -23.93
C SER A 240 5.97 32.59 -23.69
N SER A 241 5.45 31.89 -22.68
CA SER A 241 4.11 32.19 -22.12
C SER A 241 3.86 31.55 -20.75
N ASN A 242 4.63 31.92 -19.72
CA ASN A 242 4.22 31.71 -18.32
C ASN A 242 4.98 32.60 -17.29
N GLY A 243 5.63 33.68 -17.74
CA GLY A 243 6.66 34.41 -16.98
C GLY A 243 6.21 35.25 -15.79
N LEU A 244 4.91 35.42 -15.53
CA LEU A 244 4.45 36.30 -14.44
C LEU A 244 4.28 35.57 -13.10
N SER A 245 3.75 34.35 -13.07
CA SER A 245 3.65 33.59 -11.81
C SER A 245 5.02 33.08 -11.35
N SER A 246 5.88 32.64 -12.27
CA SER A 246 7.21 32.11 -11.94
C SER A 246 8.08 33.14 -11.21
N GLN A 247 8.03 34.41 -11.61
CA GLN A 247 8.86 35.46 -11.01
C GLN A 247 8.49 35.76 -9.55
N PHE A 248 7.20 35.73 -9.20
CA PHE A 248 6.76 35.93 -7.81
C PHE A 248 7.13 34.74 -6.92
N PHE A 249 7.00 33.51 -7.42
CA PHE A 249 7.40 32.32 -6.68
C PHE A 249 8.92 32.25 -6.48
N GLU A 250 9.71 32.59 -7.49
CA GLU A 250 11.18 32.58 -7.43
C GLU A 250 11.74 33.68 -6.51
N ALA A 251 11.14 34.89 -6.54
CA ALA A 251 11.49 35.97 -5.60
C ALA A 251 11.17 35.59 -4.14
N ASN A 252 10.07 34.87 -3.92
CA ASN A 252 9.71 34.38 -2.58
C ASN A 252 10.67 33.25 -2.13
N ALA A 253 10.94 32.27 -2.98
CA ALA A 253 11.85 31.16 -2.72
C ALA A 253 13.27 31.64 -2.37
N THR A 254 13.81 32.58 -3.15
CA THR A 254 15.13 33.19 -2.89
C THR A 254 15.15 33.98 -1.59
N SER A 255 14.06 34.68 -1.23
CA SER A 255 13.95 35.39 0.05
C SER A 255 13.91 34.44 1.25
N LYS A 256 13.22 33.30 1.14
CA LYS A 256 13.15 32.26 2.16
C LYS A 256 14.50 31.58 2.36
N LEU A 257 15.20 31.21 1.28
CA LEU A 257 16.54 30.61 1.39
C LEU A 257 17.58 31.59 1.95
N LYS A 258 17.50 32.86 1.58
CA LYS A 258 18.37 33.89 2.18
C LYS A 258 18.12 34.00 3.68
N ARG A 259 16.85 34.04 4.09
CA ARG A 259 16.49 34.08 5.52
C ARG A 259 16.89 32.82 6.27
N LEU A 260 16.78 31.65 5.64
CA LEU A 260 17.26 30.39 6.20
C LEU A 260 18.78 30.50 6.44
N ARG A 261 19.55 30.85 5.41
CA ARG A 261 21.01 31.06 5.47
C ARG A 261 21.42 32.03 6.58
N ASP A 262 20.72 33.16 6.71
CA ASP A 262 21.01 34.16 7.74
C ASP A 262 20.78 33.61 9.18
N LEU A 263 19.90 32.62 9.34
CA LEU A 263 19.51 32.07 10.65
C LEU A 263 20.29 30.80 11.04
N VAL A 264 20.61 29.93 10.08
CA VAL A 264 21.26 28.63 10.35
C VAL A 264 22.73 28.60 9.93
N GLY A 265 23.17 29.61 9.16
CA GLY A 265 24.52 29.69 8.60
C GLY A 265 24.63 29.08 7.19
N ASP A 266 25.70 29.45 6.50
CA ASP A 266 25.93 29.06 5.11
C ASP A 266 26.04 27.55 4.91
N GLN A 267 26.80 26.87 5.79
CA GLN A 267 27.05 25.43 5.65
C GLN A 267 25.77 24.60 5.84
N GLU A 268 25.03 24.81 6.93
CA GLU A 268 23.80 24.06 7.19
C GLU A 268 22.73 24.33 6.12
N CYS A 269 22.66 25.57 5.62
CA CYS A 269 21.77 25.91 4.52
C CYS A 269 22.14 25.17 3.23
N CYS A 270 23.42 25.02 2.91
CA CYS A 270 23.88 24.24 1.77
C CYS A 270 23.52 22.76 1.94
N ASP A 271 23.82 22.15 3.09
CA ASP A 271 23.57 20.73 3.34
C ASP A 271 22.07 20.37 3.21
N ILE A 272 21.17 21.28 3.61
CA ILE A 272 19.73 21.13 3.42
C ILE A 272 19.36 21.23 1.93
N VAL A 273 19.86 22.24 1.23
CA VAL A 273 19.56 22.44 -0.19
C VAL A 273 20.08 21.28 -1.04
N ASP A 274 21.28 20.79 -0.74
CA ASP A 274 21.93 19.70 -1.46
C ASP A 274 21.19 18.38 -1.27
N PHE A 275 20.71 18.08 -0.04
CA PHE A 275 19.83 16.93 0.21
C PHE A 275 18.64 16.90 -0.75
N TRP A 276 17.93 18.02 -0.91
CA TRP A 276 16.75 18.08 -1.79
C TRP A 276 17.10 18.14 -3.28
N LYS A 277 18.33 18.48 -3.64
CA LYS A 277 18.81 18.50 -5.04
C LYS A 277 19.35 17.15 -5.49
N GLU A 278 20.15 16.48 -4.67
CA GLU A 278 20.78 15.19 -4.99
C GLU A 278 19.77 14.05 -4.98
N GLU A 279 18.75 14.07 -4.11
CA GLU A 279 17.73 13.02 -4.07
C GLU A 279 16.85 12.98 -5.34
N TRP A 280 16.86 14.05 -6.16
CA TRP A 280 16.14 14.12 -7.44
C TRP A 280 16.96 13.62 -8.66
N LEU A 281 18.25 13.31 -8.51
CA LEU A 281 19.13 12.90 -9.62
C LEU A 281 19.36 11.39 -9.72
N LEU A 282 18.75 10.59 -8.84
CA LEU A 282 18.76 9.13 -8.90
C LEU A 282 17.51 8.61 -9.64
N GLU A 283 17.47 8.81 -10.96
CA GLU A 283 16.66 8.02 -11.91
C GLU A 283 17.57 7.28 -12.91
#